data_AF-M4B487-F1
#
_entry.id   AF-M4B487-F1
#
_cell.length_a   1.000
_cell.length_b   1.000
_cell.length_c   1.000
_cell.angle_alpha   90.00
_cell.angle_beta   90.00
_cell.angle_gamma   90.00
#
_symmetry.space_group_name_H-M   'P 1'
#
loop_
_entity.id
_entity.type
_entity.pdbx_description
1 polymer ?
#
loop_
_entity_poly.entity_id
_entity_poly.type
_entity_poly.pdbx_seq_one_letter_code
_entity_poly.pdbx_strand_id
1 'polypeptide(L)'
;MGNQVSSPVGDAAATQRAGCPVQHEGTKTATAVRPVENDAEKIGGCPVEHEKVPSIVDAMASGCPVGSEKKEDHEVYNVYGQRIDPNNMMPFNPKQEPNEDQRYPLPQDRVQSTIPKGGTEGTWLYPSEQMFYNALKRKEKGDDVHEGDVRAIVSIHNNMNERAWAQVEHYEKVCHPDLDGSKLLKFCGRPEKLTPIAWIKSMLGFGTPFDRHDWTVLRSDNTRVRYVIDYYFDDDKSAHDEVPELHSADKVKSISMYARPAVDSVGALVDRIKYPIAGFLNGLGGPDISARSALVERAQEEKQVPDALSVEEVEQTFAKVKDACEGCMQEVRTCSSEVQCSQAAMALQLCLGRIICPPEAAAFTKALDGGDEAAVEAAFDAMTNGLEQFQERGAGAMHEQAVCESLAKK
;
A
#
# COMPACT_ATOMS: atom_id res chain seq x y z
N MET A 1 -31.06 41.09 -13.86
CA MET A 1 -31.37 42.36 -13.16
C MET A 1 -30.64 42.31 -11.82
N GLY A 2 -29.93 43.33 -11.33
CA GLY A 2 -29.55 44.60 -11.96
C GLY A 2 -29.27 45.70 -10.93
N ASN A 3 -27.98 46.00 -10.67
CA ASN A 3 -27.44 47.04 -9.77
C ASN A 3 -27.81 46.92 -8.27
N GLN A 4 -26.99 47.27 -7.26
CA GLN A 4 -25.88 48.23 -7.04
C GLN A 4 -26.28 49.64 -6.53
N VAL A 5 -25.58 50.04 -5.44
CA VAL A 5 -25.15 51.42 -5.06
C VAL A 5 -26.27 52.31 -4.46
N SER A 6 -26.03 53.13 -3.41
CA SER A 6 -24.84 53.95 -3.09
C SER A 6 -24.50 54.16 -1.59
N SER A 7 -23.23 54.53 -1.33
CA SER A 7 -22.76 55.43 -0.23
C SER A 7 -22.79 56.90 -0.72
N PRO A 8 -21.83 57.87 -0.51
CA PRO A 8 -20.54 57.96 0.24
C PRO A 8 -20.80 58.53 1.67
N VAL A 9 -19.97 59.25 2.45
CA VAL A 9 -18.66 59.97 2.39
C VAL A 9 -18.02 59.79 3.79
N GLY A 10 -16.71 59.78 4.08
CA GLY A 10 -15.43 60.06 3.38
C GLY A 10 -14.34 60.01 4.48
N ASP A 11 -13.26 60.80 4.53
CA ASP A 11 -12.27 61.34 3.57
C ASP A 11 -11.25 62.15 4.39
N ALA A 12 -9.92 62.17 4.18
CA ALA A 12 -9.02 61.47 3.25
C ALA A 12 -7.83 60.87 4.08
N ALA A 13 -6.57 60.66 3.68
CA ALA A 13 -5.74 60.98 2.50
C ALA A 13 -4.60 59.90 2.40
N ALA A 14 -4.07 59.49 1.23
CA ALA A 14 -3.12 60.14 0.31
C ALA A 14 -1.66 60.18 0.84
N THR A 15 -0.58 59.81 0.13
CA THR A 15 -0.21 59.74 -1.32
C THR A 15 1.08 58.87 -1.46
N GLN A 16 1.46 58.09 -2.49
CA GLN A 16 0.93 57.74 -3.84
C GLN A 16 1.40 56.29 -4.27
N ARG A 17 1.62 55.98 -5.58
CA ARG A 17 2.06 54.66 -6.11
C ARG A 17 2.76 54.72 -7.50
N ALA A 18 3.36 53.58 -7.91
CA ALA A 18 3.85 53.19 -9.26
C ALA A 18 5.19 53.79 -9.77
N GLY A 19 5.96 53.14 -10.66
CA GLY A 19 5.83 51.81 -11.32
C GLY A 19 7.02 51.45 -12.25
N CYS A 20 7.01 50.28 -12.89
CA CYS A 20 7.95 49.82 -13.96
C CYS A 20 7.44 50.28 -15.37
N PRO A 21 8.18 50.25 -16.52
CA PRO A 21 9.13 49.19 -16.94
C PRO A 21 10.28 49.55 -17.97
N VAL A 22 10.98 48.52 -18.50
CA VAL A 22 11.82 48.39 -19.74
C VAL A 22 13.14 49.20 -19.91
N GLN A 23 14.28 48.53 -20.13
CA GLN A 23 15.07 48.49 -21.40
C GLN A 23 16.45 47.79 -21.27
N HIS A 24 17.00 47.34 -22.42
CA HIS A 24 18.34 46.78 -22.63
C HIS A 24 19.03 47.55 -23.79
N GLU A 25 20.32 47.27 -24.02
CA GLU A 25 21.27 48.04 -24.87
C GLU A 25 21.70 49.39 -24.24
N GLY A 26 22.95 49.87 -24.33
CA GLY A 26 24.22 49.25 -24.76
C GLY A 26 25.05 50.11 -25.73
N THR A 27 26.24 50.60 -25.35
CA THR A 27 27.29 51.08 -26.29
C THR A 27 28.70 51.26 -25.68
N LYS A 28 29.63 50.43 -26.18
CA LYS A 28 31.03 50.67 -26.64
C LYS A 28 31.87 51.84 -26.09
N THR A 29 33.07 51.49 -25.61
CA THR A 29 34.41 52.05 -25.98
C THR A 29 35.48 51.00 -25.62
N ALA A 30 36.66 50.84 -26.25
CA ALA A 30 37.14 51.21 -27.59
C ALA A 30 38.41 50.37 -27.95
N THR A 31 38.87 50.51 -29.20
CA THR A 31 40.15 50.09 -29.84
C THR A 31 41.44 49.97 -28.98
N ALA A 32 42.50 49.23 -29.37
CA ALA A 32 42.73 48.16 -30.37
C ALA A 32 44.21 47.63 -30.34
N VAL A 33 44.48 46.47 -30.98
CA VAL A 33 45.80 45.94 -31.44
C VAL A 33 46.75 45.30 -30.37
N ARG A 34 47.67 44.45 -30.88
CA ARG A 34 48.58 43.44 -30.25
C ARG A 34 50.04 44.03 -30.17
N PRO A 35 51.15 43.35 -29.74
CA PRO A 35 51.34 41.89 -29.55
C PRO A 35 52.31 41.34 -28.44
N VAL A 36 52.11 40.06 -28.10
CA VAL A 36 53.10 38.95 -27.97
C VAL A 36 54.32 39.04 -26.99
N GLU A 37 54.35 38.08 -26.04
CA GLU A 37 55.53 37.48 -25.33
C GLU A 37 56.39 38.36 -24.37
N ASN A 38 57.10 37.84 -23.34
CA ASN A 38 57.44 36.48 -22.87
C ASN A 38 57.52 36.38 -21.33
N ASP A 39 57.51 35.15 -20.78
CA ASP A 39 58.14 34.59 -19.53
C ASP A 39 58.15 35.39 -18.18
N ALA A 40 58.20 34.77 -16.98
CA ALA A 40 58.74 33.45 -16.60
C ALA A 40 58.19 32.92 -15.24
N GLU A 41 58.16 31.58 -15.07
CA GLU A 41 58.25 30.79 -13.80
C GLU A 41 57.19 31.03 -12.67
N LYS A 42 56.78 30.10 -11.78
CA LYS A 42 57.01 28.67 -11.39
C LYS A 42 55.87 28.34 -10.37
N ILE A 43 55.30 27.15 -10.08
CA ILE A 43 55.39 25.70 -10.42
C ILE A 43 53.90 25.22 -10.40
N GLY A 44 53.36 24.31 -11.24
CA GLY A 44 53.50 22.84 -11.29
C GLY A 44 52.98 22.10 -10.03
N GLY A 45 52.18 21.02 -10.10
CA GLY A 45 51.50 20.40 -11.26
C GLY A 45 51.10 18.93 -11.01
N CYS A 46 50.01 18.45 -11.62
CA CYS A 46 49.67 17.02 -11.80
C CYS A 46 48.90 16.83 -13.13
N PRO A 47 48.99 15.66 -13.81
CA PRO A 47 48.74 15.57 -15.25
C PRO A 47 47.39 14.95 -15.65
N VAL A 48 46.94 15.29 -16.86
CA VAL A 48 45.89 14.57 -17.60
C VAL A 48 46.47 14.20 -18.96
N GLU A 49 46.53 12.91 -19.29
CA GLU A 49 46.93 12.44 -20.62
C GLU A 49 45.69 12.13 -21.48
N HIS A 50 45.64 12.74 -22.67
CA HIS A 50 44.69 12.40 -23.72
C HIS A 50 45.46 11.89 -24.95
N GLU A 51 45.54 10.57 -25.17
CA GLU A 51 45.77 10.06 -26.53
C GLU A 51 45.42 8.57 -26.72
N LYS A 52 44.31 8.30 -27.42
CA LYS A 52 44.17 7.32 -28.52
C LYS A 52 42.70 7.21 -28.93
N VAL A 53 42.43 7.32 -30.23
CA VAL A 53 41.12 7.04 -30.83
C VAL A 53 41.11 5.59 -31.31
N PRO A 54 40.24 4.70 -30.78
CA PRO A 54 40.13 3.31 -31.25
C PRO A 54 39.62 3.22 -32.68
N SER A 55 39.94 2.13 -33.37
CA SER A 55 39.46 1.90 -34.74
C SER A 55 38.10 1.21 -34.74
N ILE A 56 37.33 1.39 -35.81
CA ILE A 56 36.00 0.76 -35.97
C ILE A 56 36.09 -0.79 -35.95
N VAL A 57 37.27 -1.36 -36.25
CA VAL A 57 37.49 -2.82 -36.16
C VAL A 57 37.56 -3.35 -34.72
N ASP A 58 38.00 -2.54 -33.76
CA ASP A 58 38.06 -2.94 -32.34
C ASP A 58 36.65 -3.06 -31.74
N ALA A 59 35.70 -2.26 -32.23
CA ALA A 59 34.31 -2.21 -31.78
C ALA A 59 33.47 -3.46 -32.12
N MET A 60 34.02 -4.43 -32.86
CA MET A 60 33.32 -5.67 -33.26
C MET A 60 33.95 -6.96 -32.73
N ALA A 61 35.01 -6.88 -31.90
CA ALA A 61 35.71 -8.04 -31.35
C ALA A 61 35.41 -8.33 -29.86
N SER A 62 34.62 -7.50 -29.19
CA SER A 62 34.31 -7.59 -27.76
C SER A 62 33.20 -8.59 -27.43
N GLY A 63 33.41 -9.87 -27.75
CA GLY A 63 32.52 -10.95 -27.33
C GLY A 63 32.58 -11.16 -25.81
N CYS A 64 31.56 -10.73 -25.08
CA CYS A 64 31.48 -10.96 -23.64
C CYS A 64 31.46 -12.48 -23.34
N PRO A 65 32.40 -12.99 -22.53
CA PRO A 65 32.41 -14.40 -22.15
C PRO A 65 31.21 -14.70 -21.25
N VAL A 66 30.46 -15.75 -21.57
CA VAL A 66 29.30 -16.20 -20.78
C VAL A 66 29.78 -16.88 -19.51
N GLY A 67 30.15 -16.07 -18.51
CA GLY A 67 30.21 -16.50 -17.12
C GLY A 67 28.80 -16.81 -16.62
N SER A 68 28.62 -17.90 -15.88
CA SER A 68 27.30 -18.30 -15.39
C SER A 68 26.78 -17.32 -14.33
N GLU A 69 25.92 -16.40 -14.73
CA GLU A 69 25.24 -15.46 -13.84
C GLU A 69 24.41 -16.22 -12.79
N LYS A 70 24.90 -16.19 -11.54
CA LYS A 70 23.97 -16.19 -10.41
C LYS A 70 23.15 -14.92 -10.53
N LYS A 71 21.83 -15.02 -10.45
CA LYS A 71 20.99 -13.83 -10.32
C LYS A 71 21.31 -13.15 -9.00
N GLU A 72 21.99 -12.02 -9.08
CA GLU A 72 21.89 -11.01 -8.05
C GLU A 72 20.54 -10.32 -8.27
N ASP A 73 19.59 -10.53 -7.36
CA ASP A 73 18.32 -9.80 -7.39
C ASP A 73 18.62 -8.33 -7.07
N HIS A 74 18.82 -7.53 -8.12
CA HIS A 74 19.08 -6.09 -7.99
C HIS A 74 17.97 -5.42 -7.18
N GLU A 75 18.31 -5.00 -5.96
CA GLU A 75 17.39 -4.38 -5.04
C GLU A 75 16.84 -3.08 -5.63
N VAL A 76 15.53 -3.04 -5.89
CA VAL A 76 14.87 -1.83 -6.38
C VAL A 76 14.54 -0.95 -5.18
N TYR A 77 14.95 0.32 -5.25
CA TYR A 77 14.68 1.33 -4.23
C TYR A 77 13.75 2.42 -4.78
N ASN A 78 12.88 2.98 -3.93
CA ASN A 78 12.11 4.17 -4.27
C ASN A 78 12.92 5.47 -4.03
N VAL A 79 12.34 6.61 -4.39
CA VAL A 79 12.95 7.95 -4.26
C VAL A 79 13.33 8.30 -2.80
N TYR A 80 12.74 7.60 -1.82
CA TYR A 80 12.98 7.78 -0.39
C TYR A 80 13.93 6.72 0.21
N GLY A 81 14.62 5.94 -0.63
CA GLY A 81 15.57 4.91 -0.17
C GLY A 81 14.92 3.67 0.46
N GLN A 82 13.60 3.47 0.33
CA GLN A 82 12.94 2.25 0.78
C GLN A 82 13.03 1.17 -0.29
N ARG A 83 13.40 -0.06 0.11
CA ARG A 83 13.43 -1.22 -0.80
C ARG A 83 12.01 -1.64 -1.21
N ILE A 84 11.82 -1.94 -2.49
CA ILE A 84 10.55 -2.29 -3.14
C ILE A 84 10.61 -3.71 -3.70
N ASP A 85 9.58 -4.54 -3.50
CA ASP A 85 9.44 -5.84 -4.18
C ASP A 85 9.07 -5.58 -5.66
N PRO A 86 9.92 -5.92 -6.64
CA PRO A 86 9.67 -5.63 -8.05
C PRO A 86 8.50 -6.42 -8.63
N ASN A 87 7.90 -7.37 -7.90
CA ASN A 87 6.79 -8.19 -8.35
C ASN A 87 5.40 -7.59 -8.04
N ASN A 88 5.32 -6.62 -7.12
CA ASN A 88 4.07 -5.91 -6.79
C ASN A 88 4.25 -4.39 -6.65
N MET A 89 5.49 -3.88 -6.72
CA MET A 89 5.86 -2.47 -6.50
C MET A 89 5.54 -1.94 -5.09
N MET A 90 5.40 -2.82 -4.09
CA MET A 90 5.20 -2.44 -2.69
C MET A 90 6.53 -2.34 -1.93
N PRO A 91 6.65 -1.43 -0.94
CA PRO A 91 7.76 -1.45 0.00
C PRO A 91 7.83 -2.79 0.77
N PHE A 92 9.04 -3.28 1.01
CA PHE A 92 9.26 -4.48 1.83
C PHE A 92 8.81 -4.28 3.29
N ASN A 93 8.95 -3.06 3.82
CA ASN A 93 8.41 -2.66 5.12
C ASN A 93 7.41 -1.49 4.92
N PRO A 94 6.10 -1.76 4.78
CA PRO A 94 5.09 -0.74 4.56
C PRO A 94 4.71 -0.03 5.88
N LYS A 95 4.63 1.31 5.90
CA LYS A 95 4.19 2.08 7.09
C LYS A 95 2.78 1.67 7.53
N GLN A 96 2.72 1.02 8.70
CA GLN A 96 1.51 0.61 9.43
C GLN A 96 1.14 1.58 10.58
N GLU A 97 1.96 2.59 10.88
CA GLU A 97 1.58 3.64 11.84
C GLU A 97 0.31 4.38 11.34
N PRO A 98 -0.62 4.76 12.23
CA PRO A 98 -1.74 5.64 11.88
C PRO A 98 -1.31 6.97 11.25
N ASN A 99 -2.24 7.64 10.57
CA ASN A 99 -2.06 9.02 10.11
C ASN A 99 -2.43 10.02 11.23
N GLU A 100 -1.93 11.26 11.13
CA GLU A 100 -2.14 12.30 12.16
C GLU A 100 -3.61 12.75 12.28
N ASP A 101 -4.41 12.52 11.24
CA ASP A 101 -5.84 12.84 11.14
C ASP A 101 -6.76 11.64 11.46
N GLN A 102 -6.19 10.47 11.74
CA GLN A 102 -6.95 9.23 11.96
C GLN A 102 -7.53 9.16 13.38
N ARG A 103 -8.85 9.08 13.49
CA ARG A 103 -9.60 9.04 14.75
C ARG A 103 -9.73 7.62 15.32
N TYR A 104 -9.77 6.61 14.47
CA TYR A 104 -10.03 5.23 14.86
C TYR A 104 -8.88 4.27 14.54
N PRO A 105 -8.55 3.31 15.43
CA PRO A 105 -7.55 2.30 15.12
C PRO A 105 -8.05 1.37 14.01
N LEU A 106 -7.16 1.02 13.08
CA LEU A 106 -7.43 0.08 11.99
C LEU A 106 -6.59 -1.20 12.16
N PRO A 107 -7.13 -2.40 11.86
CA PRO A 107 -6.39 -3.65 11.92
C PRO A 107 -5.08 -3.62 11.09
N GLN A 108 -4.02 -4.14 11.70
CA GLN A 108 -2.69 -4.27 11.08
C GLN A 108 -2.41 -5.70 10.56
N ASP A 109 -3.23 -6.68 10.92
CA ASP A 109 -3.22 -8.05 10.37
C ASP A 109 -3.32 -8.05 8.85
N ARG A 110 -2.70 -9.06 8.22
CA ARG A 110 -2.72 -9.25 6.77
C ARG A 110 -3.37 -10.57 6.41
N VAL A 111 -4.40 -10.52 5.57
CA VAL A 111 -5.14 -11.70 5.10
C VAL A 111 -4.32 -12.47 4.08
N GLN A 112 -4.24 -13.80 4.23
CA GLN A 112 -3.63 -14.69 3.26
C GLN A 112 -4.59 -14.97 2.09
N SER A 113 -4.09 -14.91 0.85
CA SER A 113 -4.87 -15.25 -0.34
C SER A 113 -4.76 -16.74 -0.68
N THR A 114 -5.64 -17.22 -1.56
CA THR A 114 -5.50 -18.53 -2.23
C THR A 114 -4.64 -18.45 -3.50
N ILE A 115 -4.12 -17.27 -3.85
CA ILE A 115 -3.37 -17.02 -5.09
C ILE A 115 -1.92 -17.47 -4.89
N PRO A 116 -1.41 -18.53 -5.57
CA PRO A 116 -0.05 -19.00 -5.38
C PRO A 116 0.97 -17.97 -5.87
N LYS A 117 2.04 -17.71 -5.09
CA LYS A 117 3.10 -16.75 -5.46
C LYS A 117 4.16 -17.42 -6.33
N GLY A 118 4.35 -16.91 -7.55
CA GLY A 118 5.38 -17.40 -8.47
C GLY A 118 6.78 -17.18 -7.90
N GLY A 119 7.62 -18.21 -7.97
CA GLY A 119 8.96 -18.21 -7.37
C GLY A 119 9.01 -18.61 -5.89
N THR A 120 7.88 -18.93 -5.25
CA THR A 120 7.83 -19.53 -3.91
C THR A 120 6.77 -20.64 -3.85
N GLU A 121 6.72 -21.35 -2.72
CA GLU A 121 5.67 -22.35 -2.41
C GLU A 121 4.56 -21.80 -1.49
N GLY A 122 4.55 -20.47 -1.26
CA GLY A 122 3.48 -19.78 -0.52
C GLY A 122 2.46 -19.11 -1.44
N THR A 123 1.43 -18.53 -0.84
CA THR A 123 0.47 -17.64 -1.53
C THR A 123 0.82 -16.16 -1.31
N TRP A 124 0.09 -15.25 -1.96
CA TRP A 124 0.21 -13.81 -1.71
C TRP A 124 -0.47 -13.41 -0.38
N LEU A 125 0.00 -12.33 0.23
CA LEU A 125 -0.64 -11.70 1.39
C LEU A 125 -1.23 -10.34 0.97
N TYR A 126 -2.51 -10.11 1.27
CA TYR A 126 -3.16 -8.83 1.03
C TYR A 126 -2.61 -7.72 1.95
N PRO A 127 -2.83 -6.43 1.65
CA PRO A 127 -2.64 -5.35 2.61
C PRO A 127 -3.54 -5.53 3.84
N SER A 128 -3.12 -4.99 4.98
CA SER A 128 -4.00 -4.74 6.12
C SER A 128 -4.91 -3.53 5.86
N GLU A 129 -5.93 -3.33 6.70
CA GLU A 129 -6.78 -2.13 6.65
C GLU A 129 -5.94 -0.86 6.85
N GLN A 130 -5.06 -0.85 7.85
CA GLN A 130 -4.17 0.28 8.12
C GLN A 130 -3.21 0.56 6.95
N MET A 131 -2.64 -0.48 6.31
CA MET A 131 -1.82 -0.32 5.10
C MET A 131 -2.62 0.28 3.93
N PHE A 132 -3.89 -0.12 3.78
CA PHE A 132 -4.76 0.31 2.69
C PHE A 132 -5.21 1.77 2.89
N TYR A 133 -5.66 2.13 4.10
CA TYR A 133 -6.00 3.52 4.45
C TYR A 133 -4.81 4.46 4.26
N ASN A 134 -3.63 4.07 4.77
CA ASN A 134 -2.38 4.81 4.54
C ASN A 134 -2.03 4.92 3.04
N ALA A 135 -2.45 3.98 2.20
CA ALA A 135 -2.27 4.03 0.75
C ALA A 135 -3.33 4.87 0.01
N LEU A 136 -4.52 5.08 0.58
CA LEU A 136 -5.53 6.01 0.08
C LEU A 136 -5.15 7.46 0.39
N LYS A 137 -4.77 7.75 1.65
CA LYS A 137 -4.33 9.08 2.10
C LYS A 137 -3.11 9.56 1.31
N ARG A 138 -2.07 8.73 1.14
CA ARG A 138 -0.90 9.02 0.26
C ARG A 138 -1.22 9.19 -1.24
N LYS A 139 -2.47 8.98 -1.67
CA LYS A 139 -2.91 9.13 -3.06
C LYS A 139 -3.94 10.26 -3.24
N GLU A 140 -4.23 11.04 -2.20
CA GLU A 140 -5.28 12.08 -2.23
C GLU A 140 -6.66 11.47 -2.60
N LYS A 141 -6.92 10.24 -2.11
CA LYS A 141 -8.15 9.46 -2.32
C LYS A 141 -8.70 8.85 -1.02
N GLY A 142 -8.30 9.40 0.13
CA GLY A 142 -8.69 8.91 1.46
C GLY A 142 -9.51 9.91 2.28
N ASP A 143 -9.80 11.09 1.75
CA ASP A 143 -10.33 12.19 2.56
C ASP A 143 -11.85 12.11 2.77
N ASP A 144 -12.58 11.57 1.78
CA ASP A 144 -13.99 11.20 1.90
C ASP A 144 -14.20 9.79 2.50
N VAL A 145 -13.13 9.10 2.93
CA VAL A 145 -13.18 7.70 3.39
C VAL A 145 -13.10 7.63 4.92
N HIS A 146 -14.21 7.25 5.55
CA HIS A 146 -14.26 6.97 6.98
C HIS A 146 -13.51 5.67 7.32
N GLU A 147 -12.88 5.60 8.50
CA GLU A 147 -12.15 4.40 8.95
C GLU A 147 -13.07 3.17 9.00
N GLY A 148 -14.35 3.36 9.37
CA GLY A 148 -15.36 2.31 9.37
C GLY A 148 -15.70 1.72 7.99
N ASP A 149 -15.38 2.41 6.89
CA ASP A 149 -15.55 1.88 5.53
C ASP A 149 -14.36 1.03 5.07
N VAL A 150 -13.19 1.15 5.72
CA VAL A 150 -11.96 0.51 5.25
C VAL A 150 -12.08 -1.02 5.24
N ARG A 151 -12.70 -1.61 6.26
CA ARG A 151 -13.03 -3.05 6.32
C ARG A 151 -13.81 -3.51 5.09
N ALA A 152 -14.86 -2.77 4.72
CA ALA A 152 -15.67 -3.10 3.55
C ALA A 152 -14.88 -2.96 2.25
N ILE A 153 -14.15 -1.85 2.09
CA ILE A 153 -13.34 -1.56 0.89
C ILE A 153 -12.24 -2.61 0.69
N VAL A 154 -11.55 -3.03 1.77
CA VAL A 154 -10.50 -4.06 1.72
C VAL A 154 -11.09 -5.44 1.42
N SER A 155 -12.23 -5.80 2.01
CA SER A 155 -12.94 -7.04 1.68
C SER A 155 -13.35 -7.09 0.21
N ILE A 156 -13.90 -5.99 -0.34
CA ILE A 156 -14.21 -5.85 -1.77
C ILE A 156 -12.95 -6.00 -2.63
N HIS A 157 -11.86 -5.31 -2.28
CA HIS A 157 -10.61 -5.38 -3.04
C HIS A 157 -10.02 -6.79 -3.06
N ASN A 158 -9.98 -7.46 -1.92
CA ASN A 158 -9.42 -8.82 -1.81
C ASN A 158 -10.30 -9.82 -2.59
N ASN A 159 -11.63 -9.70 -2.48
CA ASN A 159 -12.58 -10.47 -3.27
C ASN A 159 -12.43 -10.26 -4.78
N MET A 160 -12.22 -9.02 -5.23
CA MET A 160 -11.96 -8.73 -6.64
C MET A 160 -10.70 -9.42 -7.16
N ASN A 161 -9.62 -9.46 -6.36
CA ASN A 161 -8.40 -10.16 -6.72
C ASN A 161 -8.61 -11.68 -6.83
N GLU A 162 -9.38 -12.28 -5.92
CA GLU A 162 -9.71 -13.71 -5.97
C GLU A 162 -10.61 -14.07 -7.16
N ARG A 163 -11.62 -13.24 -7.47
CA ARG A 163 -12.47 -13.39 -8.67
C ARG A 163 -11.66 -13.23 -9.97
N ALA A 164 -10.71 -12.29 -10.00
CA ALA A 164 -9.81 -12.12 -11.14
C ALA A 164 -8.88 -13.32 -11.33
N TRP A 165 -8.32 -13.88 -10.24
CA TRP A 165 -7.49 -15.07 -10.30
C TRP A 165 -8.29 -16.32 -10.69
N ALA A 166 -9.53 -16.49 -10.22
CA ALA A 166 -10.41 -17.57 -10.65
C ALA A 166 -10.68 -17.54 -12.17
N GLN A 167 -10.86 -16.35 -12.76
CA GLN A 167 -10.95 -16.21 -14.22
C GLN A 167 -9.64 -16.62 -14.94
N VAL A 168 -8.48 -16.20 -14.43
CA VAL A 168 -7.16 -16.57 -14.99
C VAL A 168 -6.94 -18.09 -14.93
N GLU A 169 -7.18 -18.69 -13.77
CA GLU A 169 -7.00 -20.13 -13.54
C GLU A 169 -7.94 -20.97 -14.41
N HIS A 170 -9.19 -20.55 -14.58
CA HIS A 170 -10.14 -21.21 -15.50
C HIS A 170 -9.69 -21.07 -16.96
N TYR A 171 -9.15 -19.91 -17.37
CA TYR A 171 -8.57 -19.71 -18.70
C TYR A 171 -7.41 -20.68 -18.98
N GLU A 172 -6.51 -20.85 -18.02
CA GLU A 172 -5.39 -21.78 -18.08
C GLU A 172 -5.87 -23.24 -18.13
N LYS A 173 -6.80 -23.65 -17.26
CA LYS A 173 -7.40 -25.01 -17.27
C LYS A 173 -8.08 -25.37 -18.61
N VAL A 174 -8.68 -24.39 -19.30
CA VAL A 174 -9.35 -24.58 -20.60
C VAL A 174 -8.36 -24.60 -21.77
N CYS A 175 -7.34 -23.74 -21.74
CA CYS A 175 -6.39 -23.61 -22.84
C CYS A 175 -5.21 -24.60 -22.75
N HIS A 176 -4.76 -24.96 -21.54
CA HIS A 176 -3.58 -25.78 -21.26
C HIS A 176 -3.87 -26.83 -20.17
N PRO A 177 -4.82 -27.77 -20.40
CA PRO A 177 -5.22 -28.77 -19.40
C PRO A 177 -4.09 -29.74 -19.00
N ASP A 178 -3.05 -29.85 -19.83
CA ASP A 178 -1.89 -30.74 -19.60
C ASP A 178 -0.83 -30.12 -18.66
N LEU A 179 -1.06 -28.92 -18.11
CA LEU A 179 -0.13 -28.22 -17.22
C LEU A 179 -0.63 -28.21 -15.77
N ASP A 180 0.18 -28.79 -14.87
CA ASP A 180 -0.09 -28.86 -13.43
C ASP A 180 -0.03 -27.50 -12.72
N GLY A 181 -1.05 -26.68 -12.95
CA GLY A 181 -1.30 -25.42 -12.26
C GLY A 181 -0.51 -24.22 -12.79
N SER A 182 -0.80 -23.07 -12.18
CA SER A 182 -0.20 -21.77 -12.49
C SER A 182 -0.01 -20.97 -11.20
N LYS A 183 1.03 -20.14 -11.15
CA LYS A 183 1.34 -19.24 -10.02
C LYS A 183 1.37 -17.78 -10.50
N LEU A 184 0.85 -16.83 -9.71
CA LEU A 184 0.94 -15.40 -10.02
C LEU A 184 2.34 -14.90 -9.67
N LEU A 185 3.15 -14.58 -10.69
CA LEU A 185 4.53 -14.13 -10.51
C LEU A 185 4.63 -12.63 -10.22
N LYS A 186 3.85 -11.79 -10.91
CA LYS A 186 3.90 -10.33 -10.79
C LYS A 186 2.56 -9.69 -11.15
N PHE A 187 2.22 -8.55 -10.56
CA PHE A 187 1.11 -7.71 -10.99
C PHE A 187 1.51 -6.23 -11.12
N CYS A 188 0.78 -5.47 -11.94
CA CYS A 188 1.04 -4.07 -12.23
C CYS A 188 -0.25 -3.34 -12.67
N GLY A 189 -0.69 -2.36 -11.89
CA GLY A 189 -1.77 -1.45 -12.28
C GLY A 189 -1.36 -0.52 -13.42
N ARG A 190 -2.26 -0.32 -14.38
CA ARG A 190 -2.06 0.46 -15.62
C ARG A 190 -3.33 1.22 -16.06
N PRO A 191 -3.99 1.99 -15.17
CA PRO A 191 -5.27 2.65 -15.47
C PRO A 191 -5.22 3.53 -16.73
N GLU A 192 -4.20 4.39 -16.84
CA GLU A 192 -4.00 5.33 -17.98
C GLU A 192 -3.79 4.66 -19.36
N LYS A 193 -3.77 3.32 -19.44
CA LYS A 193 -3.49 2.59 -20.67
C LYS A 193 -4.67 1.68 -21.01
N LEU A 194 -5.63 2.18 -21.78
CA LEU A 194 -6.71 1.35 -22.32
C LEU A 194 -6.16 0.15 -23.14
N THR A 195 -6.91 -0.96 -23.19
CA THR A 195 -6.66 -1.98 -24.20
C THR A 195 -7.15 -1.50 -25.58
N PRO A 196 -6.59 -1.98 -26.71
CA PRO A 196 -7.13 -1.66 -28.04
C PRO A 196 -8.63 -1.99 -28.17
N ILE A 197 -9.09 -3.04 -27.49
CA ILE A 197 -10.50 -3.42 -27.43
C ILE A 197 -11.32 -2.42 -26.61
N ALA A 198 -10.83 -1.98 -25.44
CA ALA A 198 -11.49 -0.95 -24.64
C ALA A 198 -11.57 0.40 -25.37
N TRP A 199 -10.53 0.76 -26.14
CA TRP A 199 -10.51 1.96 -26.98
C TRP A 199 -11.56 1.88 -28.11
N ILE A 200 -11.63 0.76 -28.84
CA ILE A 200 -12.69 0.54 -29.86
C ILE A 200 -14.09 0.55 -29.22
N LYS A 201 -14.27 -0.08 -28.06
CA LYS A 201 -15.53 -0.04 -27.29
C LYS A 201 -15.94 1.39 -26.93
N SER A 202 -14.99 2.19 -26.43
CA SER A 202 -15.20 3.60 -26.09
C SER A 202 -15.63 4.43 -27.31
N MET A 203 -14.98 4.24 -28.47
CA MET A 203 -15.39 4.88 -29.73
C MET A 203 -16.80 4.49 -30.19
N LEU A 204 -17.30 3.32 -29.78
CA LEU A 204 -18.64 2.82 -30.09
C LEU A 204 -19.68 3.16 -29.01
N GLY A 205 -19.33 4.00 -28.03
CA GLY A 205 -20.24 4.46 -26.98
C GLY A 205 -20.43 3.49 -25.81
N PHE A 206 -19.65 2.40 -25.73
CA PHE A 206 -19.63 1.53 -24.55
C PHE A 206 -18.69 2.09 -23.47
N GLY A 207 -19.02 1.83 -22.21
CA GLY A 207 -18.20 2.28 -21.07
C GLY A 207 -16.73 1.83 -21.14
N THR A 208 -15.83 2.75 -20.78
CA THR A 208 -14.41 2.45 -20.55
C THR A 208 -14.23 1.71 -19.22
N PRO A 209 -13.21 0.85 -19.10
CA PRO A 209 -12.82 0.35 -17.78
C PRO A 209 -12.29 1.50 -16.91
N PHE A 210 -12.65 1.51 -15.63
CA PHE A 210 -12.21 2.53 -14.66
C PHE A 210 -10.82 2.20 -14.09
N ASP A 211 -10.44 0.93 -14.10
CA ASP A 211 -9.12 0.44 -13.73
C ASP A 211 -8.71 -0.72 -14.63
N ARG A 212 -7.40 -0.91 -14.78
CA ARG A 212 -6.80 -1.99 -15.55
C ARG A 212 -5.55 -2.51 -14.87
N HIS A 213 -5.45 -3.83 -14.76
CA HIS A 213 -4.27 -4.52 -14.27
C HIS A 213 -3.66 -5.44 -15.33
N ASP A 214 -2.34 -5.39 -15.47
CA ASP A 214 -1.56 -6.40 -16.20
C ASP A 214 -0.93 -7.36 -15.16
N TRP A 215 -1.22 -8.65 -15.26
CA TRP A 215 -0.70 -9.71 -14.38
C TRP A 215 0.24 -10.63 -15.17
N THR A 216 1.31 -11.13 -14.56
CA THR A 216 2.23 -12.11 -15.16
C THR A 216 2.04 -13.44 -14.45
N VAL A 217 1.53 -14.43 -15.18
CA VAL A 217 1.35 -15.81 -14.74
C VAL A 217 2.61 -16.60 -15.08
N LEU A 218 3.03 -17.47 -14.16
CA LEU A 218 4.07 -18.49 -14.37
C LEU A 218 3.39 -19.85 -14.43
N ARG A 219 3.51 -20.54 -15.57
CA ARG A 219 3.05 -21.93 -15.77
C ARG A 219 4.08 -22.93 -15.24
N SER A 220 3.67 -24.18 -15.03
CA SER A 220 4.54 -25.26 -14.55
C SER A 220 5.71 -25.59 -15.49
N ASP A 221 5.58 -25.33 -16.80
CA ASP A 221 6.65 -25.40 -17.80
C ASP A 221 7.65 -24.22 -17.75
N ASN A 222 7.52 -23.34 -16.75
CA ASN A 222 8.26 -22.07 -16.57
C ASN A 222 7.97 -20.98 -17.62
N THR A 223 7.02 -21.16 -18.53
CA THR A 223 6.61 -20.07 -19.44
C THR A 223 5.89 -18.96 -18.67
N ARG A 224 6.06 -17.73 -19.15
CA ARG A 224 5.54 -16.51 -18.53
C ARG A 224 4.52 -15.86 -19.45
N VAL A 225 3.25 -15.89 -19.07
CA VAL A 225 2.15 -15.33 -19.87
C VAL A 225 1.59 -14.12 -19.16
N ARG A 226 1.52 -13.00 -19.88
CA ARG A 226 0.87 -11.79 -19.37
C ARG A 226 -0.63 -11.89 -19.61
N TYR A 227 -1.41 -11.67 -18.57
CA TYR A 227 -2.85 -11.42 -18.62
C TYR A 227 -3.14 -9.93 -18.52
N VAL A 228 -4.26 -9.52 -19.08
CA VAL A 228 -4.85 -8.19 -18.91
C VAL A 228 -6.23 -8.35 -18.30
N ILE A 229 -6.48 -7.60 -17.23
CA ILE A 229 -7.75 -7.53 -16.52
C ILE A 229 -8.25 -6.10 -16.65
N ASP A 230 -9.39 -5.92 -17.31
CA ASP A 230 -10.11 -4.64 -17.35
C ASP A 230 -11.26 -4.71 -16.32
N TYR A 231 -11.42 -3.69 -15.48
CA TYR A 231 -12.51 -3.55 -14.51
C TYR A 231 -13.51 -2.47 -14.97
N TYR A 232 -14.81 -2.78 -14.94
CA TYR A 232 -15.89 -1.89 -15.35
C TYR A 232 -16.89 -1.73 -14.19
N PHE A 233 -17.40 -0.51 -14.02
CA PHE A 233 -18.40 -0.15 -13.01
C PHE A 233 -19.77 0.02 -13.67
N ASP A 234 -20.82 -0.21 -12.90
CA ASP A 234 -22.21 -0.27 -13.36
C ASP A 234 -23.08 0.38 -12.27
N ASP A 235 -23.32 1.69 -12.40
CA ASP A 235 -23.96 2.52 -11.37
C ASP A 235 -25.32 1.96 -10.94
N ASP A 236 -26.12 1.50 -11.91
CA ASP A 236 -27.46 0.91 -11.70
C ASP A 236 -27.43 -0.34 -10.80
N LYS A 237 -26.29 -1.03 -10.67
CA LYS A 237 -26.13 -2.24 -9.83
C LYS A 237 -25.54 -1.95 -8.45
N SER A 238 -25.00 -0.76 -8.21
CA SER A 238 -24.38 -0.39 -6.92
C SER A 238 -25.36 -0.48 -5.73
N ALA A 239 -26.64 -0.22 -5.97
CA ALA A 239 -27.72 -0.38 -4.99
C ALA A 239 -28.03 -1.85 -4.61
N HIS A 240 -27.31 -2.82 -5.18
CA HIS A 240 -27.43 -4.25 -4.89
C HIS A 240 -26.08 -4.89 -4.50
N ASP A 241 -25.09 -4.06 -4.14
CA ASP A 241 -23.82 -4.53 -3.57
C ASP A 241 -23.93 -4.77 -2.06
N GLU A 242 -23.35 -5.86 -1.60
CA GLU A 242 -23.19 -6.23 -0.19
C GLU A 242 -21.69 -6.35 0.14
N VAL A 243 -21.31 -6.18 1.41
CA VAL A 243 -19.92 -6.42 1.83
C VAL A 243 -19.58 -7.90 1.62
N PRO A 244 -18.60 -8.23 0.75
CA PRO A 244 -18.32 -9.61 0.39
C PRO A 244 -17.48 -10.30 1.47
N GLU A 245 -17.79 -11.57 1.76
CA GLU A 245 -16.74 -12.48 2.24
C GLU A 245 -15.68 -12.63 1.15
N LEU A 246 -14.44 -12.93 1.56
CA LEU A 246 -13.24 -12.95 0.73
C LEU A 246 -13.42 -13.68 -0.62
N HIS A 247 -14.25 -14.71 -0.68
CA HIS A 247 -14.49 -15.52 -1.88
C HIS A 247 -15.96 -15.58 -2.32
N SER A 248 -16.84 -14.68 -1.83
CA SER A 248 -18.23 -14.60 -2.32
C SER A 248 -18.29 -14.19 -3.80
N ALA A 249 -19.17 -14.80 -4.60
CA ALA A 249 -19.17 -14.65 -6.06
C ALA A 249 -20.08 -13.52 -6.58
N ASP A 250 -21.09 -13.16 -5.79
CA ASP A 250 -22.34 -12.51 -6.17
C ASP A 250 -22.72 -11.31 -5.28
N LYS A 251 -22.03 -11.12 -4.15
CA LYS A 251 -22.24 -9.97 -3.24
C LYS A 251 -21.89 -8.63 -3.88
N VAL A 252 -20.85 -8.54 -4.72
CA VAL A 252 -20.50 -7.34 -5.49
C VAL A 252 -20.87 -7.52 -6.97
N LYS A 253 -21.88 -6.75 -7.40
CA LYS A 253 -22.59 -6.82 -8.69
C LYS A 253 -22.31 -5.60 -9.59
N SER A 254 -21.99 -4.43 -9.03
CA SER A 254 -21.61 -3.24 -9.81
C SER A 254 -20.26 -3.39 -10.52
N ILE A 255 -19.30 -4.06 -9.87
CA ILE A 255 -17.97 -4.28 -10.44
C ILE A 255 -17.96 -5.56 -11.26
N SER A 256 -17.84 -5.40 -12.57
CA SER A 256 -17.58 -6.50 -13.50
C SER A 256 -16.12 -6.45 -13.98
N MET A 257 -15.53 -7.63 -14.25
CA MET A 257 -14.12 -7.75 -14.64
C MET A 257 -13.93 -8.80 -15.72
N TYR A 258 -12.94 -8.60 -16.60
CA TYR A 258 -12.62 -9.56 -17.66
C TYR A 258 -11.12 -9.78 -17.83
N ALA A 259 -10.61 -10.81 -17.16
CA ALA A 259 -9.26 -11.34 -17.29
C ALA A 259 -9.10 -12.14 -18.59
N ARG A 260 -7.98 -11.94 -19.30
CA ARG A 260 -7.64 -12.66 -20.54
C ARG A 260 -6.16 -12.51 -20.91
N PRO A 261 -5.55 -13.47 -21.63
CA PRO A 261 -4.17 -13.34 -22.09
C PRO A 261 -3.93 -12.05 -22.88
N ALA A 262 -2.73 -11.47 -22.80
CA ALA A 262 -2.32 -10.32 -23.60
C ALA A 262 -1.99 -10.77 -25.04
N VAL A 263 -2.26 -9.92 -26.04
CA VAL A 263 -1.93 -10.23 -27.44
C VAL A 263 -0.49 -9.77 -27.74
N ASP A 264 0.48 -10.35 -27.02
CA ASP A 264 1.92 -10.10 -27.19
C ASP A 264 2.70 -11.36 -27.62
N SER A 265 2.03 -12.52 -27.71
CA SER A 265 2.59 -13.76 -28.26
C SER A 265 1.56 -14.51 -29.12
N VAL A 266 2.05 -15.37 -30.02
CA VAL A 266 1.19 -16.22 -30.85
C VAL A 266 0.37 -17.20 -30.00
N GLY A 267 0.98 -17.77 -28.95
CA GLY A 267 0.28 -18.65 -28.00
C GLY A 267 -0.90 -17.94 -27.33
N ALA A 268 -0.68 -16.74 -26.78
CA ALA A 268 -1.76 -15.98 -26.14
C ALA A 268 -2.84 -15.46 -27.11
N LEU A 269 -2.52 -15.30 -28.40
CA LEU A 269 -3.52 -15.07 -29.45
C LEU A 269 -4.35 -16.34 -29.74
N VAL A 270 -3.71 -17.51 -29.82
CA VAL A 270 -4.40 -18.80 -29.97
C VAL A 270 -5.29 -19.08 -28.76
N ASP A 271 -4.82 -18.83 -27.53
CA ASP A 271 -5.61 -18.97 -26.30
C ASP A 271 -6.89 -18.13 -26.35
N ARG A 272 -6.80 -16.87 -26.84
CA ARG A 272 -7.97 -15.99 -27.03
C ARG A 272 -8.99 -16.48 -28.07
N ILE A 273 -8.60 -17.36 -28.98
CA ILE A 273 -9.49 -17.97 -29.99
C ILE A 273 -10.01 -19.32 -29.48
N LYS A 274 -9.15 -20.14 -28.84
CA LYS A 274 -9.49 -21.45 -28.28
C LYS A 274 -10.54 -21.34 -27.18
N TYR A 275 -10.36 -20.42 -26.23
CA TYR A 275 -11.24 -20.29 -25.06
C TYR A 275 -12.74 -20.12 -25.39
N PRO A 276 -13.19 -19.13 -26.18
CA PRO A 276 -14.61 -18.99 -26.51
C PRO A 276 -15.16 -20.15 -27.37
N ILE A 277 -14.33 -20.77 -28.21
CA ILE A 277 -14.72 -21.94 -29.01
C ILE A 277 -14.94 -23.16 -28.10
N ALA A 278 -14.05 -23.39 -27.13
CA ALA A 278 -14.21 -24.44 -26.13
C ALA A 278 -15.49 -24.24 -25.29
N GLY A 279 -15.78 -22.99 -24.91
CA GLY A 279 -17.03 -22.64 -24.21
C GLY A 279 -18.28 -22.98 -25.02
N PHE A 280 -18.30 -22.61 -26.31
CA PHE A 280 -19.42 -22.87 -27.21
C PHE A 280 -19.61 -24.36 -27.54
N LEU A 281 -18.53 -25.11 -27.74
CA LEU A 281 -18.60 -26.53 -28.14
C LEU A 281 -18.83 -27.48 -26.97
N ASN A 282 -18.21 -27.22 -25.81
CA ASN A 282 -18.19 -28.16 -24.67
C ASN A 282 -19.12 -27.75 -23.53
N GLY A 283 -19.81 -26.59 -23.62
CA GLY A 283 -20.72 -26.11 -22.58
C GLY A 283 -20.02 -25.81 -21.26
N LEU A 284 -18.85 -25.15 -21.31
CA LEU A 284 -18.06 -24.86 -20.12
C LEU A 284 -18.88 -24.07 -19.07
N GLY A 285 -18.93 -24.60 -17.85
CA GLY A 285 -19.32 -23.82 -16.67
C GLY A 285 -18.32 -22.67 -16.44
N GLY A 286 -18.75 -21.65 -15.72
CA GLY A 286 -17.88 -20.51 -15.38
C GLY A 286 -16.71 -20.88 -14.45
N PRO A 287 -15.84 -19.90 -14.12
CA PRO A 287 -14.81 -20.10 -13.10
C PRO A 287 -15.44 -20.47 -11.76
N ASP A 288 -14.97 -21.55 -11.15
CA ASP A 288 -15.42 -22.00 -9.84
C ASP A 288 -14.80 -21.12 -8.75
N ILE A 289 -15.57 -20.12 -8.32
CA ILE A 289 -15.20 -19.20 -7.24
C ILE A 289 -15.44 -19.87 -5.88
N SER A 290 -16.53 -20.63 -5.74
CA SER A 290 -16.97 -21.26 -4.48
C SER A 290 -16.00 -22.31 -3.95
N ALA A 291 -15.33 -23.06 -4.83
CA ALA A 291 -14.27 -24.00 -4.43
C ALA A 291 -13.03 -23.30 -3.85
N ARG A 292 -12.87 -21.97 -4.05
CA ARG A 292 -11.79 -21.18 -3.44
C ARG A 292 -12.15 -20.77 -2.00
N SER A 293 -13.43 -20.48 -1.73
CA SER A 293 -13.95 -20.07 -0.41
C SER A 293 -13.60 -21.07 0.70
N ALA A 294 -13.92 -22.34 0.45
CA ALA A 294 -13.74 -23.43 1.39
C ALA A 294 -12.26 -23.75 1.74
N LEU A 295 -11.29 -23.10 1.09
CA LEU A 295 -9.86 -23.23 1.40
C LEU A 295 -9.39 -22.25 2.49
N VAL A 296 -10.08 -21.11 2.69
CA VAL A 296 -9.66 -20.06 3.65
C VAL A 296 -10.56 -19.99 4.88
N GLU A 297 -11.85 -20.28 4.76
CA GLU A 297 -12.79 -20.31 5.91
C GLU A 297 -12.25 -21.19 7.05
N ARG A 298 -11.77 -22.40 6.72
CA ARG A 298 -11.13 -23.35 7.65
C ARG A 298 -9.87 -22.80 8.35
N ALA A 299 -9.21 -21.79 7.79
CA ALA A 299 -8.03 -21.15 8.39
C ALA A 299 -8.38 -19.89 9.21
N GLN A 300 -9.63 -19.41 9.16
CA GLN A 300 -10.10 -18.26 9.94
C GLN A 300 -10.86 -18.69 11.21
N GLU A 301 -11.49 -19.88 11.21
CA GLU A 301 -12.19 -20.46 12.38
C GLU A 301 -11.27 -20.70 13.61
N GLU A 302 -9.94 -20.70 13.45
CA GLU A 302 -8.98 -20.96 14.54
C GLU A 302 -8.64 -19.72 15.41
N LYS A 303 -8.92 -18.48 14.95
CA LYS A 303 -8.76 -17.30 15.82
C LYS A 303 -9.95 -17.21 16.80
N GLN A 304 -9.74 -17.65 18.04
CA GLN A 304 -10.63 -17.32 19.15
C GLN A 304 -10.75 -15.79 19.26
N VAL A 305 -11.97 -15.26 19.16
CA VAL A 305 -12.25 -13.85 19.44
C VAL A 305 -12.17 -13.66 20.97
N PRO A 306 -11.25 -12.83 21.51
CA PRO A 306 -11.21 -12.55 22.94
C PRO A 306 -12.49 -11.82 23.38
N ASP A 307 -12.89 -11.96 24.65
CA ASP A 307 -14.09 -11.31 25.20
C ASP A 307 -14.08 -9.80 24.89
N ALA A 308 -14.91 -9.36 23.95
CA ALA A 308 -14.86 -8.01 23.42
C ALA A 308 -15.25 -6.99 24.50
N LEU A 309 -14.45 -5.92 24.63
CA LEU A 309 -14.80 -4.79 25.48
C LEU A 309 -15.91 -3.96 24.82
N SER A 310 -16.78 -3.35 25.62
CA SER A 310 -17.66 -2.30 25.13
C SER A 310 -16.90 -0.97 24.97
N VAL A 311 -17.39 -0.11 24.07
CA VAL A 311 -16.87 1.26 23.91
C VAL A 311 -16.90 2.03 25.23
N GLU A 312 -17.96 1.86 26.03
CA GLU A 312 -18.09 2.52 27.33
C GLU A 312 -17.00 2.06 28.33
N GLU A 313 -16.69 0.76 28.40
CA GLU A 313 -15.60 0.25 29.24
C GLU A 313 -14.24 0.80 28.80
N VAL A 314 -14.02 0.92 27.49
CA VAL A 314 -12.79 1.51 26.92
C VAL A 314 -12.68 3.00 27.29
N GLU A 315 -13.71 3.80 27.00
CA GLU A 315 -13.75 5.24 27.31
C GLU A 315 -13.60 5.50 28.82
N GLN A 316 -14.33 4.76 29.67
CA GLN A 316 -14.21 4.87 31.13
C GLN A 316 -12.81 4.48 31.63
N THR A 317 -12.15 3.51 30.99
CA THR A 317 -10.80 3.07 31.38
C THR A 317 -9.74 4.06 30.94
N PHE A 318 -9.85 4.62 29.73
CA PHE A 318 -8.98 5.72 29.28
C PHE A 318 -9.14 6.98 30.15
N ALA A 319 -10.35 7.31 30.62
CA ALA A 319 -10.57 8.39 31.58
C ALA A 319 -9.85 8.12 32.91
N LYS A 320 -10.02 6.92 33.50
CA LYS A 320 -9.32 6.51 34.74
C LYS A 320 -7.81 6.55 34.59
N VAL A 321 -7.27 6.04 33.47
CA VAL A 321 -5.84 6.07 33.13
C VAL A 321 -5.34 7.51 33.04
N LYS A 322 -6.05 8.38 32.32
CA LYS A 322 -5.65 9.78 32.13
C LYS A 322 -5.53 10.51 33.47
N ASP A 323 -6.54 10.38 34.31
CA ASP A 323 -6.63 11.13 35.56
C ASP A 323 -5.70 10.56 36.66
N ALA A 324 -5.53 9.23 36.72
CA ALA A 324 -4.71 8.58 37.75
C ALA A 324 -3.21 8.51 37.39
N CYS A 325 -2.85 8.49 36.09
CA CYS A 325 -1.47 8.37 35.63
C CYS A 325 -0.89 9.67 35.03
N GLU A 326 -1.56 10.82 35.20
CA GLU A 326 -1.11 12.11 34.67
C GLU A 326 0.34 12.45 35.06
N GLY A 327 0.71 12.23 36.33
CA GLY A 327 2.07 12.46 36.82
C GLY A 327 3.11 11.62 36.08
N CYS A 328 2.90 10.30 35.95
CA CYS A 328 3.81 9.41 35.23
C CYS A 328 3.89 9.75 33.73
N MET A 329 2.77 10.16 33.10
CA MET A 329 2.78 10.65 31.72
C MET A 329 3.56 11.96 31.57
N GLN A 330 3.53 12.84 32.57
CA GLN A 330 4.34 14.06 32.59
C GLN A 330 5.84 13.73 32.79
N GLU A 331 6.18 12.83 33.71
CA GLU A 331 7.55 12.37 33.92
C GLU A 331 8.19 11.82 32.64
N VAL A 332 7.50 10.92 31.92
CA VAL A 332 7.95 10.39 30.61
C VAL A 332 8.13 11.50 29.56
N ARG A 333 7.33 12.57 29.59
CA ARG A 333 7.46 13.73 28.68
C ARG A 333 8.56 14.71 29.06
N THR A 334 9.07 14.66 30.29
CA THR A 334 10.06 15.63 30.83
C THR A 334 11.40 15.02 31.25
N CYS A 335 11.55 13.69 31.13
CA CYS A 335 12.78 12.99 31.47
C CYS A 335 13.97 13.49 30.63
N SER A 336 15.16 13.53 31.23
CA SER A 336 16.35 14.18 30.62
C SER A 336 17.53 13.25 30.36
N SER A 337 17.50 12.04 30.94
CA SER A 337 18.50 10.99 30.72
C SER A 337 17.82 9.64 30.48
N GLU A 338 18.53 8.74 29.78
CA GLU A 338 18.06 7.39 29.44
C GLU A 338 17.53 6.62 30.67
N VAL A 339 18.23 6.70 31.80
CA VAL A 339 17.85 6.07 33.07
C VAL A 339 16.60 6.71 33.69
N GLN A 340 16.43 8.04 33.59
CA GLN A 340 15.19 8.70 34.03
C GLN A 340 14.01 8.30 33.14
N CYS A 341 14.21 8.22 31.83
CA CYS A 341 13.17 7.90 30.87
C CYS A 341 12.72 6.43 31.00
N SER A 342 13.64 5.48 31.20
CA SER A 342 13.26 4.08 31.45
C SER A 342 12.54 3.90 32.78
N GLN A 343 13.00 4.55 33.86
CA GLN A 343 12.31 4.54 35.16
C GLN A 343 10.89 5.14 35.07
N ALA A 344 10.74 6.29 34.39
CA ALA A 344 9.43 6.91 34.19
C ALA A 344 8.50 6.04 33.31
N ALA A 345 9.03 5.37 32.28
CA ALA A 345 8.27 4.45 31.43
C ALA A 345 7.78 3.22 32.22
N MET A 346 8.64 2.60 33.03
CA MET A 346 8.24 1.50 33.92
C MET A 346 7.23 1.94 34.98
N ALA A 347 7.37 3.14 35.54
CA ALA A 347 6.40 3.71 36.48
C ALA A 347 5.03 3.95 35.82
N LEU A 348 5.02 4.43 34.57
CA LEU A 348 3.81 4.58 33.77
C LEU A 348 3.17 3.22 33.46
N GLN A 349 3.93 2.22 33.02
CA GLN A 349 3.42 0.86 32.76
C GLN A 349 2.83 0.22 34.03
N LEU A 350 3.46 0.38 35.19
CA LEU A 350 2.91 -0.07 36.47
C LEU A 350 1.63 0.71 36.87
N CYS A 351 1.55 2.00 36.55
CA CYS A 351 0.34 2.79 36.76
C CYS A 351 -0.82 2.32 35.87
N LEU A 352 -0.57 2.09 34.58
CA LEU A 352 -1.52 1.49 33.63
C LEU A 352 -1.97 0.10 34.12
N GLY A 353 -1.02 -0.75 34.51
CA GLY A 353 -1.30 -2.11 34.97
C GLY A 353 -2.21 -2.15 36.19
N ARG A 354 -2.01 -1.24 37.16
CA ARG A 354 -2.89 -1.13 38.35
C ARG A 354 -4.35 -0.79 38.02
N ILE A 355 -4.65 -0.33 36.81
CA ILE A 355 -6.00 0.03 36.35
C ILE A 355 -6.55 -1.05 35.39
N ILE A 356 -5.70 -1.57 34.50
CA ILE A 356 -6.07 -2.46 33.39
C ILE A 356 -5.93 -3.95 33.75
N CYS A 357 -4.81 -4.34 34.38
CA CYS A 357 -4.51 -5.71 34.81
C CYS A 357 -4.07 -5.73 36.31
N PRO A 358 -4.98 -5.43 37.26
CA PRO A 358 -4.63 -5.25 38.66
C PRO A 358 -3.99 -6.48 39.34
N PRO A 359 -4.40 -7.74 39.08
CA PRO A 359 -3.73 -8.92 39.63
C PRO A 359 -2.26 -9.03 39.19
N GLU A 360 -1.99 -8.77 37.92
CA GLU A 360 -0.66 -8.86 37.30
C GLU A 360 0.25 -7.73 37.81
N ALA A 361 -0.27 -6.50 37.90
CA ALA A 361 0.46 -5.37 38.48
C ALA A 361 0.73 -5.53 39.99
N ALA A 362 -0.16 -6.22 40.72
CA ALA A 362 0.08 -6.59 42.12
C ALA A 362 1.14 -7.70 42.24
N ALA A 363 1.15 -8.69 41.33
CA ALA A 363 2.18 -9.71 41.26
C ALA A 363 3.56 -9.11 40.93
N PHE A 364 3.63 -8.20 39.96
CA PHE A 364 4.87 -7.48 39.62
C PHE A 364 5.37 -6.60 40.78
N THR A 365 4.48 -5.85 41.46
CA THR A 365 4.85 -5.09 42.67
C THR A 365 5.46 -6.02 43.74
N LYS A 366 4.84 -7.18 43.98
CA LYS A 366 5.35 -8.18 44.95
C LYS A 366 6.67 -8.84 44.52
N ALA A 367 6.91 -9.01 43.22
CA ALA A 367 8.17 -9.54 42.71
C ALA A 367 9.33 -8.57 42.95
N LEU A 368 9.10 -7.26 42.74
CA LEU A 368 10.07 -6.20 43.03
C LEU A 368 10.49 -6.19 44.51
N ASP A 369 9.53 -6.35 45.44
CA ASP A 369 9.80 -6.49 46.89
C ASP A 369 10.61 -7.76 47.23
N GLY A 370 10.54 -8.80 46.38
CA GLY A 370 11.22 -10.08 46.58
C GLY A 370 12.68 -10.12 46.10
N GLY A 371 13.06 -9.27 45.14
CA GLY A 371 14.43 -9.16 44.63
C GLY A 371 14.93 -10.34 43.78
N ASP A 372 14.05 -11.24 43.35
CA ASP A 372 14.36 -12.33 42.41
C ASP A 372 14.18 -11.82 40.97
N GLU A 373 15.29 -11.61 40.26
CA GLU A 373 15.32 -11.03 38.91
C GLU A 373 14.43 -11.80 37.91
N ALA A 374 14.41 -13.14 37.99
CA ALA A 374 13.61 -13.96 37.08
C ALA A 374 12.10 -13.90 37.41
N ALA A 375 11.75 -13.72 38.69
CA ALA A 375 10.37 -13.49 39.10
C ALA A 375 9.89 -12.08 38.75
N VAL A 376 10.78 -11.08 38.77
CA VAL A 376 10.51 -9.70 38.33
C VAL A 376 10.26 -9.64 36.83
N GLU A 377 11.13 -10.28 36.02
CA GLU A 377 10.99 -10.37 34.56
C GLU A 377 9.66 -11.06 34.17
N ALA A 378 9.40 -12.27 34.68
CA ALA A 378 8.18 -13.01 34.35
C ALA A 378 6.88 -12.30 34.79
N ALA A 379 6.91 -11.53 35.89
CA ALA A 379 5.75 -10.75 36.34
C ALA A 379 5.57 -9.44 35.54
N PHE A 380 6.67 -8.84 35.05
CA PHE A 380 6.63 -7.69 34.15
C PHE A 380 6.06 -8.07 32.77
N ASP A 381 6.48 -9.21 32.23
CA ASP A 381 5.95 -9.77 30.98
C ASP A 381 4.44 -10.07 31.09
N ALA A 382 4.01 -10.68 32.20
CA ALA A 382 2.59 -10.94 32.46
C ALA A 382 1.76 -9.65 32.54
N MET A 383 2.26 -8.61 33.22
CA MET A 383 1.61 -7.30 33.28
C MET A 383 1.56 -6.64 31.90
N THR A 384 2.64 -6.70 31.12
CA THR A 384 2.75 -6.10 29.78
C THR A 384 1.79 -6.77 28.79
N ASN A 385 1.74 -8.11 28.79
CA ASN A 385 0.77 -8.89 28.02
C ASN A 385 -0.69 -8.52 28.38
N GLY A 386 -0.98 -8.30 29.67
CA GLY A 386 -2.29 -7.79 30.11
C GLY A 386 -2.64 -6.39 29.56
N LEU A 387 -1.65 -5.50 29.41
CA LEU A 387 -1.82 -4.19 28.76
C LEU A 387 -2.04 -4.33 27.25
N GLU A 388 -1.28 -5.20 26.57
CA GLU A 388 -1.39 -5.46 25.14
C GLU A 388 -2.75 -6.07 24.76
N GLN A 389 -3.23 -7.06 25.54
CA GLN A 389 -4.57 -7.63 25.36
C GLN A 389 -5.68 -6.59 25.54
N PHE A 390 -5.55 -5.67 26.50
CA PHE A 390 -6.51 -4.57 26.65
C PHE A 390 -6.46 -3.62 25.45
N GLN A 391 -5.26 -3.31 24.95
CA GLN A 391 -5.09 -2.47 23.75
C GLN A 391 -5.71 -3.12 22.51
N GLU A 392 -5.51 -4.42 22.28
CA GLU A 392 -6.11 -5.16 21.16
C GLU A 392 -7.65 -5.19 21.27
N ARG A 393 -8.19 -5.60 22.42
CA ARG A 393 -9.64 -5.67 22.68
C ARG A 393 -10.31 -4.30 22.60
N GLY A 394 -9.63 -3.26 23.10
CA GLY A 394 -10.08 -1.88 23.02
C GLY A 394 -10.05 -1.33 21.59
N ALA A 395 -9.01 -1.65 20.82
CA ALA A 395 -8.94 -1.29 19.40
C ALA A 395 -10.07 -1.94 18.59
N GLY A 396 -10.40 -3.21 18.87
CA GLY A 396 -11.57 -3.88 18.28
C GLY A 396 -12.88 -3.14 18.57
N ALA A 397 -13.13 -2.78 19.83
CA ALA A 397 -14.33 -2.03 20.24
C ALA A 397 -14.45 -0.67 19.53
N MET A 398 -13.36 0.10 19.47
CA MET A 398 -13.32 1.40 18.79
C MET A 398 -13.47 1.26 17.26
N HIS A 399 -12.98 0.17 16.68
CA HIS A 399 -13.13 -0.10 15.25
C HIS A 399 -14.58 -0.48 14.88
N GLU A 400 -15.31 -1.25 15.71
CA GLU A 400 -16.76 -1.44 15.52
C GLU A 400 -17.54 -0.13 15.69
N GLN A 401 -17.15 0.75 16.62
CA GLN A 401 -17.73 2.10 16.74
C GLN A 401 -17.54 2.90 15.44
N ALA A 402 -16.38 2.81 14.79
CA ALA A 402 -16.11 3.45 13.51
C ALA A 402 -17.03 2.95 12.39
N VAL A 403 -17.32 1.64 12.35
CA VAL A 403 -18.29 1.02 11.42
C VAL A 403 -19.70 1.54 11.69
N CYS A 404 -20.14 1.56 12.96
CA CYS A 404 -21.44 2.12 13.33
C CYS A 404 -21.57 3.61 12.95
N GLU A 405 -20.53 4.41 13.17
CA GLU A 405 -20.49 5.83 12.77
C GLU A 405 -20.48 6.04 11.25
N SER A 406 -19.88 5.14 10.46
CA SER A 406 -19.97 5.19 8.99
C SER A 406 -21.41 4.93 8.52
N LEU A 407 -22.03 3.87 9.05
CA LEU A 407 -23.39 3.47 8.66
C LEU A 407 -24.43 4.53 9.03
N ALA A 408 -24.23 5.26 10.14
CA ALA A 408 -25.11 6.36 10.56
C ALA A 408 -24.97 7.66 9.73
N LYS A 409 -24.04 7.73 8.77
CA LYS A 409 -23.81 8.89 7.88
C LYS A 409 -24.41 8.70 6.47
N LYS A 410 -25.10 7.58 6.22
CA LYS A 410 -25.64 7.15 4.92
C LYS A 410 -27.17 7.14 4.93
#